data_AF-A0A9X3BRK9-F1
#
_entry.id   AF-A0A9X3BRK9-F1
#
_cell.length_a   1.000
_cell.length_b   1.000
_cell.length_c   1.000
_cell.angle_alpha   90.00
_cell.angle_beta   90.00
_cell.angle_gamma   90.00
#
_symmetry.space_group_name_H-M   'P 1'
#
loop_
_entity.id
_entity.type
_entity.pdbx_description
1 polymer ?
#
loop_
_entity_poly.entity_id
_entity_poly.type
_entity_poly.pdbx_seq_one_letter_code
_entity_poly.pdbx_strand_id
1 'polypeptide(L)'
;MPSRSSRATSARREASPLQAVHSGYFALHGGTAATARIVDAPTRSGTRPTYPADVAQSRLFAALLLDELDELEGLVAAAERRRRRRSAAGSDDPTAASPALANLHEKIADVRRLLDALDARFPQD
;
A
#
# COMPACT_ATOMS: atom_id res chain seq x y z
N MET A 1 -13.87 14.99 71.08
CA MET A 1 -15.31 14.65 71.00
C MET A 1 -16.04 15.91 70.56
N PRO A 2 -16.74 15.94 69.42
CA PRO A 2 -17.65 14.90 68.94
C PRO A 2 -17.29 14.25 67.59
N SER A 3 -17.85 13.06 67.41
CA SER A 3 -17.88 12.22 66.21
C SER A 3 -18.92 12.71 65.18
N ARG A 4 -18.68 12.45 63.89
CA ARG A 4 -19.68 12.23 62.82
C ARG A 4 -18.93 11.67 61.60
N SER A 5 -18.89 10.36 61.47
CA SER A 5 -19.85 9.52 60.71
C SER A 5 -19.74 9.70 59.20
N SER A 6 -19.11 8.67 58.62
CA SER A 6 -19.07 8.29 57.21
C SER A 6 -20.47 7.96 56.69
N ARG A 7 -20.83 8.48 55.51
CA ARG A 7 -21.66 7.75 54.54
C ARG A 7 -21.64 8.37 53.14
N ALA A 8 -21.73 7.45 52.17
CA ALA A 8 -22.25 7.61 50.81
C ALA A 8 -21.29 8.26 49.78
N THR A 9 -20.59 7.45 48.99
CA THR A 9 -21.00 7.02 47.62
C THR A 9 -21.28 8.18 46.68
N SER A 10 -20.32 8.46 45.82
CA SER A 10 -20.42 9.24 44.57
C SER A 10 -19.09 9.06 43.84
N ALA A 11 -18.99 8.93 42.54
CA ALA A 11 -19.99 8.80 41.52
C ALA A 11 -19.25 8.22 40.31
N ARG A 12 -19.89 7.25 39.67
CA ARG A 12 -19.66 6.87 38.28
C ARG A 12 -19.77 8.15 37.43
N ARG A 13 -18.65 8.63 36.89
CA ARG A 13 -18.63 9.59 35.77
C ARG A 13 -18.37 8.77 34.51
N GLU A 14 -19.42 8.41 33.79
CA GLU A 14 -20.04 9.24 32.74
C GLU A 14 -19.12 9.40 31.54
N ALA A 15 -19.16 8.35 30.71
CA ALA A 15 -19.07 8.52 29.28
C ALA A 15 -20.23 9.42 28.85
N SER A 16 -19.93 10.46 28.07
CA SER A 16 -20.93 11.31 27.48
C SER A 16 -20.39 12.08 26.27
N PRO A 17 -21.29 12.51 25.38
CA PRO A 17 -21.22 12.10 23.99
C PRO A 17 -21.23 13.32 23.05
N LEU A 18 -20.69 13.15 21.86
CA LEU A 18 -21.03 14.00 20.73
C LEU A 18 -21.33 13.04 19.57
N GLN A 19 -22.62 12.75 19.36
CA GLN A 19 -23.39 13.31 18.24
C GLN A 19 -22.72 12.94 16.91
N ALA A 20 -23.07 11.83 16.24
CA ALA A 20 -24.39 11.45 15.76
C ALA A 20 -25.12 12.61 15.07
N VAL A 21 -24.67 12.94 13.86
CA VAL A 21 -25.50 13.61 12.85
C VAL A 21 -26.06 12.51 11.94
N HIS A 22 -27.36 12.32 12.03
CA HIS A 22 -28.16 11.50 11.14
C HIS A 22 -28.62 12.31 9.92
N SER A 23 -29.03 11.56 8.89
CA SER A 23 -30.02 11.91 7.88
C SER A 23 -29.46 12.43 6.54
N GLY A 24 -29.76 11.80 5.39
CA GLY A 24 -30.59 10.62 5.18
C GLY A 24 -30.91 10.35 3.71
N TYR A 25 -31.62 9.24 3.53
CA TYR A 25 -32.61 8.95 2.50
C TYR A 25 -32.20 9.04 1.01
N PHE A 26 -31.89 7.88 0.44
CA PHE A 26 -32.60 7.40 -0.76
C PHE A 26 -32.87 5.89 -0.65
N ALA A 27 -34.02 5.56 -0.09
CA ALA A 27 -34.68 4.30 -0.36
C ALA A 27 -35.58 4.52 -1.59
N LEU A 28 -35.22 3.91 -2.72
CA LEU A 28 -36.13 3.69 -3.85
C LEU A 28 -36.33 2.19 -4.02
N HIS A 29 -37.57 1.87 -4.34
CA HIS A 29 -38.24 0.59 -4.19
C HIS A 29 -37.64 -0.58 -4.96
N GLY A 30 -37.74 -1.77 -4.34
CA GLY A 30 -38.49 -2.89 -4.88
C GLY A 30 -38.07 -3.41 -6.25
N GLY A 31 -37.11 -4.34 -6.26
CA GLY A 31 -36.85 -5.23 -7.38
C GLY A 31 -36.30 -6.55 -6.87
N THR A 32 -37.18 -7.56 -6.79
CA THR A 32 -36.80 -8.95 -6.55
C THR A 32 -35.88 -9.43 -7.68
N ALA A 33 -34.63 -9.75 -7.41
CA ALA A 33 -33.93 -10.95 -7.92
C ALA A 33 -32.41 -10.84 -7.73
N ALA A 34 -31.84 -12.02 -7.51
CA ALA A 34 -30.41 -12.32 -7.53
C ALA A 34 -29.60 -11.75 -6.36
N THR A 35 -29.62 -12.50 -5.25
CA THR A 35 -28.37 -12.83 -4.56
C THR A 35 -27.29 -13.00 -5.61
N ALA A 36 -26.34 -12.06 -5.64
CA ALA A 36 -25.16 -12.14 -6.47
C ALA A 36 -24.49 -13.46 -6.12
N ARG A 37 -24.75 -14.47 -6.96
CA ARG A 37 -23.96 -15.69 -6.99
C ARG A 37 -22.54 -15.19 -7.09
N ILE A 38 -21.72 -15.57 -6.11
CA ILE A 38 -20.29 -15.63 -6.30
C ILE A 38 -20.14 -16.50 -7.55
N VAL A 39 -20.05 -15.84 -8.70
CA VAL A 39 -19.66 -16.49 -9.93
C VAL A 39 -18.23 -16.85 -9.62
N ASP A 40 -18.06 -18.12 -9.27
CA ASP A 40 -16.78 -18.80 -9.27
C ASP A 40 -16.18 -18.46 -10.63
N ALA A 41 -15.29 -17.46 -10.65
CA ALA A 41 -14.72 -16.97 -11.88
C ALA A 41 -13.91 -18.15 -12.41
N PRO A 42 -14.25 -18.70 -13.59
CA PRO A 42 -13.47 -19.80 -14.11
C PRO A 42 -12.04 -19.28 -14.21
N THR A 43 -11.14 -19.93 -13.48
CA THR A 43 -9.70 -19.86 -13.65
C THR A 43 -9.46 -20.27 -15.10
N ARG A 44 -9.51 -19.30 -16.02
CA ARG A 44 -9.19 -19.53 -17.43
C ARG A 44 -7.69 -19.77 -17.50
N SER A 45 -7.33 -21.03 -17.29
CA SER A 45 -6.03 -21.66 -17.55
C SER A 45 -5.71 -21.75 -19.05
N GLY A 46 -6.34 -20.93 -19.88
CA GLY A 46 -5.98 -20.76 -21.29
C GLY A 46 -5.27 -19.42 -21.43
N THR A 47 -4.01 -19.46 -21.86
CA THR A 47 -3.27 -18.28 -22.30
C THR A 47 -4.10 -17.58 -23.39
N ARG A 48 -4.71 -16.45 -23.04
CA ARG A 48 -5.40 -15.59 -24.01
C ARG A 48 -4.38 -15.24 -25.11
N PRO A 49 -4.76 -15.32 -26.40
CA PRO A 49 -3.89 -14.88 -27.49
C PRO A 49 -3.37 -13.47 -27.24
N THR A 50 -2.08 -13.25 -27.46
CA THR A 50 -1.44 -11.95 -27.44
C THR A 50 -1.81 -11.20 -28.72
N TYR A 51 -2.48 -10.05 -28.58
CA TYR A 51 -2.83 -9.20 -29.72
C TYR A 51 -1.72 -8.17 -29.98
N PRO A 52 -1.56 -7.65 -31.21
CA PRO A 52 -0.57 -6.61 -31.51
C PRO A 52 -0.67 -5.37 -30.62
N ALA A 53 -1.89 -5.01 -30.20
CA ALA A 53 -2.12 -3.94 -29.25
C ALA A 53 -1.52 -4.23 -27.87
N ASP A 54 -1.59 -5.48 -27.40
CA ASP A 54 -1.01 -5.88 -26.12
C ASP A 54 0.52 -5.77 -26.15
N VAL A 55 1.15 -6.07 -27.29
CA VAL A 55 2.61 -5.91 -27.50
C VAL A 55 3.01 -4.44 -27.52
N ALA A 56 2.24 -3.58 -28.19
CA ALA A 56 2.50 -2.15 -28.19
C ALA A 56 2.34 -1.56 -26.78
N GLN A 57 1.36 -2.02 -26.01
CA GLN A 57 1.16 -1.62 -24.62
C GLN A 57 2.27 -2.14 -23.70
N SER A 58 2.71 -3.39 -23.88
CA SER A 58 3.80 -3.94 -23.06
C SER A 58 5.09 -3.15 -23.21
N ARG A 59 5.40 -2.68 -24.42
CA ARG A 59 6.53 -1.78 -24.70
C ARG A 59 6.43 -0.46 -23.96
N LEU A 60 5.25 0.16 -23.94
CA LEU A 60 5.02 1.38 -23.18
C LEU A 60 5.20 1.16 -21.68
N PHE A 61 4.66 0.06 -21.15
CA PHE A 61 4.86 -0.29 -19.74
C PHE A 61 6.33 -0.57 -19.41
N ALA A 62 7.05 -1.27 -20.29
CA ALA A 62 8.48 -1.51 -20.11
C ALA A 62 9.26 -0.20 -20.04
N ALA A 63 8.99 0.76 -20.93
CA ALA A 63 9.62 2.08 -20.89
C ALA A 63 9.36 2.81 -19.56
N LEU A 64 8.12 2.82 -19.08
CA LEU A 64 7.78 3.44 -17.79
C LEU A 64 8.47 2.76 -16.59
N LEU A 65 8.61 1.43 -16.63
CA LEU A 65 9.30 0.69 -15.57
C LEU A 65 10.81 0.90 -15.59
N LEU A 66 11.41 1.10 -16.75
CA LEU A 66 12.82 1.48 -16.86
C LEU A 66 13.06 2.89 -16.31
N ASP A 67 12.18 3.85 -16.62
CA ASP A 67 12.25 5.19 -16.04
C ASP A 67 12.11 5.17 -14.50
N GLU A 68 11.16 4.38 -13.98
CA GLU A 68 10.99 4.18 -12.52
C GLU A 68 12.24 3.53 -11.90
N LEU A 69 12.87 2.59 -12.59
CA LEU A 69 14.09 1.95 -12.10
C LEU A 69 15.24 2.97 -11.98
N ASP A 70 15.42 3.83 -12.98
CA ASP A 70 16.41 4.91 -12.97
C ASP A 70 16.15 5.89 -11.82
N GLU A 71 14.90 6.26 -11.58
CA GLU A 71 14.52 7.13 -10.46
C GLU A 71 14.84 6.48 -9.10
N LEU A 72 14.46 5.21 -8.91
CA LEU A 72 14.72 4.46 -7.68
C LEU A 72 16.22 4.32 -7.40
N GLU A 73 17.03 4.04 -8.43
CA GLU A 73 18.49 3.97 -8.31
C GLU A 73 19.08 5.33 -7.93
N GLY A 74 18.55 6.42 -8.49
CA GLY A 74 18.89 7.78 -8.10
C GLY A 74 18.59 8.07 -6.61
N LEU A 75 17.42 7.63 -6.13
CA LEU A 75 17.02 7.78 -4.72
C LEU A 75 17.90 6.97 -3.78
N VAL A 76 18.28 5.75 -4.15
CA VAL A 76 19.24 4.92 -3.40
C VAL A 76 20.58 5.65 -3.28
N ALA A 77 21.14 6.12 -4.40
CA ALA A 77 22.41 6.83 -4.40
C ALA A 77 22.37 8.10 -3.53
N ALA A 78 21.27 8.85 -3.56
CA ALA A 78 21.09 10.02 -2.71
C ALA A 78 20.99 9.65 -1.23
N ALA A 79 20.22 8.62 -0.89
CA ALA A 79 20.05 8.15 0.48
C ALA A 79 21.35 7.59 1.06
N GLU A 80 22.14 6.86 0.27
CA GLU A 80 23.46 6.38 0.67
C GLU A 80 24.44 7.53 0.92
N ARG A 81 24.51 8.52 0.02
CA ARG A 81 25.35 9.71 0.21
C ARG A 81 25.00 10.42 1.52
N ARG A 82 23.71 10.57 1.80
CA ARG A 82 23.23 11.17 3.05
C ARG A 82 23.61 10.34 4.28
N ARG A 83 23.48 9.01 4.22
CA ARG A 83 23.92 8.11 5.30
C ARG A 83 25.42 8.25 5.57
N ARG A 84 26.26 8.18 4.52
CA ARG A 84 27.72 8.33 4.65
C ARG A 84 28.11 9.66 5.30
N ARG A 85 27.43 10.76 4.96
CA ARG A 85 27.64 12.07 5.60
C ARG A 85 27.29 12.07 7.08
N ARG A 86 26.19 11.44 7.49
CA ARG A 86 25.80 11.32 8.91
C ARG A 86 26.76 10.44 9.70
N SER A 87 27.18 9.30 9.13
CA SER A 87 28.20 8.45 9.75
C SER A 87 29.53 9.18 9.91
N ALA A 88 29.97 9.97 8.92
CA ALA A 88 31.17 10.79 9.02
C ALA A 88 31.06 11.90 10.08
N ALA A 89 29.86 12.42 10.31
CA ALA A 89 29.58 13.39 11.37
C ALA A 89 29.43 12.76 12.77
N GLY A 90 29.57 11.43 12.89
CA GLY A 90 29.39 10.69 14.14
C GLY A 90 27.95 10.66 14.65
N SER A 91 26.97 11.00 13.81
CA SER A 91 25.57 11.14 14.21
C SER A 91 24.73 9.87 14.03
N ASP A 92 25.29 8.82 13.44
CA ASP A 92 24.57 7.59 13.09
C ASP A 92 25.40 6.38 13.55
N ASP A 93 24.71 5.37 14.08
CA ASP A 93 25.30 4.04 14.26
C ASP A 93 25.65 3.48 12.86
N PRO A 94 26.93 3.24 12.55
CA PRO A 94 27.35 2.78 11.23
C PRO A 94 26.74 1.41 10.87
N THR A 95 26.33 0.61 11.87
CA THR A 95 25.80 -0.74 11.69
C THR A 95 24.29 -0.79 11.52
N ALA A 96 23.55 0.28 11.86
CA ALA A 96 22.10 0.32 11.70
C ALA A 96 21.71 0.36 10.21
N ALA A 97 21.01 -0.67 9.74
CA ALA A 97 20.41 -0.68 8.41
C ALA A 97 19.32 0.40 8.34
N SER A 98 19.34 1.24 7.30
CA SER A 98 18.29 2.23 7.11
C SER A 98 17.06 1.55 6.50
N PRO A 99 15.89 1.53 7.19
CA PRO A 99 14.68 0.89 6.67
C PRO A 99 14.22 1.52 5.35
N ALA A 100 14.47 2.82 5.17
CA ALA A 100 14.19 3.51 3.91
C ALA A 100 15.04 2.99 2.74
N LEU A 101 16.32 2.68 2.96
CA LEU A 101 17.17 2.07 1.92
C LEU A 101 16.73 0.64 1.60
N ALA A 102 16.36 -0.14 2.63
CA ALA A 102 15.84 -1.49 2.41
C ALA A 102 14.56 -1.47 1.55
N ASN A 103 13.61 -0.58 1.87
CA ASN A 103 12.39 -0.42 1.09
C ASN A 103 12.66 0.00 -0.37
N LEU A 104 13.65 0.86 -0.62
CA LEU A 104 14.03 1.24 -1.99
C LEU A 104 14.61 0.05 -2.76
N HIS A 105 15.46 -0.77 -2.13
CA HIS A 105 15.98 -1.98 -2.77
C HIS A 105 14.90 -3.02 -3.04
N GLU A 106 13.92 -3.18 -2.15
CA GLU A 106 12.77 -4.05 -2.38
C GLU A 106 11.94 -3.58 -3.59
N LYS A 107 11.66 -2.27 -3.67
CA LYS A 107 10.97 -1.68 -4.83
C LYS A 107 11.73 -1.89 -6.14
N ILE A 108 13.06 -1.72 -6.14
CA ILE A 108 13.90 -2.02 -7.31
C ILE A 108 13.74 -3.49 -7.72
N ALA A 109 13.75 -4.41 -6.75
CA ALA A 109 13.56 -5.82 -7.03
C ALA A 109 12.16 -6.13 -7.59
N ASP A 110 11.12 -5.45 -7.11
CA ASP A 110 9.76 -5.56 -7.64
C ASP A 110 9.65 -5.08 -9.09
N VAL A 111 10.20 -3.90 -9.40
CA VAL A 111 10.20 -3.34 -10.75
C VAL A 111 10.93 -4.26 -11.73
N ARG A 112 12.10 -4.79 -11.33
CA ARG A 112 12.85 -5.78 -12.14
C ARG A 112 12.04 -7.06 -12.37
N ARG A 113 11.40 -7.61 -11.34
CA ARG A 113 10.50 -8.77 -11.48
C ARG A 113 9.35 -8.50 -12.45
N LEU A 114 8.80 -7.29 -12.45
CA LEU A 114 7.72 -6.93 -13.35
C LEU A 114 8.20 -6.79 -14.81
N LEU A 115 9.40 -6.24 -15.02
CA LEU A 115 10.06 -6.22 -16.33
C LEU A 115 10.30 -7.65 -16.84
N ASP A 116 10.86 -8.53 -16.01
CA ASP A 116 11.08 -9.93 -16.37
C ASP A 116 9.77 -10.65 -16.73
N ALA A 117 8.70 -10.40 -15.97
CA ALA A 117 7.38 -10.97 -16.23
C ALA A 117 6.74 -10.41 -17.52
N LEU A 118 6.97 -9.14 -17.83
CA LEU A 118 6.53 -8.53 -19.08
C LEU A 118 7.25 -9.11 -20.28
N ASP A 119 8.58 -9.24 -20.22
CA ASP A 119 9.40 -9.80 -21.30
C ASP A 119 9.08 -11.28 -21.53
N ALA A 120 8.94 -12.07 -20.45
CA ALA A 120 8.55 -13.47 -20.54
C ALA A 120 7.18 -13.68 -21.22
N ARG A 121 6.27 -12.69 -21.11
CA ARG A 121 4.94 -12.75 -21.73
C ARG A 121 4.89 -12.10 -23.11
N PHE A 122 5.68 -11.06 -23.34
CA PHE A 122 5.72 -10.26 -24.56
C PHE A 122 7.19 -10.05 -24.97
N PRO A 123 7.85 -11.08 -25.52
CA PRO A 123 9.25 -10.99 -25.91
C PRO A 123 9.47 -9.85 -26.89
N GLN A 124 10.51 -9.06 -26.66
CA GLN A 124 10.94 -8.05 -27.61
C GLN A 124 11.87 -8.71 -28.62
N ASP A 125 11.37 -9.01 -29.82
CA ASP A 125 12.17 -9.52 -30.96
C ASP A 125 13.32 -8.56 -31.35
#